data_AF-R1GJC4-F1
#
_entry.id   AF-R1GJC4-F1
#
_cell.length_a   1.000
_cell.length_b   1.000
_cell.length_c   1.000
_cell.angle_alpha   90.00
_cell.angle_beta   90.00
_cell.angle_gamma   90.00
#
_symmetry.space_group_name_H-M   'P 1'
#
loop_
_entity.id
_entity.type
_entity.pdbx_description
1 polymer ?
#
loop_
_entity_poly.entity_id
_entity_poly.type
_entity_poly.pdbx_seq_one_letter_code
_entity_poly.pdbx_strand_id
1 'polypeptide(L)'
;MLFPLRVLAVGAVLPLALALSPSNIPADTPVSELISSANQQLAAGNAQDALTYFDAAVAKDPKNYLTIFKRGATYLSLGKNNQAQQDFDKVLSIKPDFEGALVQRAKLRSRHGDWAAARKDYETAGKKGGAEIAELEEAQGAATLAAEAEQKGDWDGCVTNAGIAVMVAAGNLDLRKMRARCRFEKGEVAEGVNDLQHVLQINSGSIEPHLQSSAMTFYSLGETEKGLSQIRKCLQSDPDSKDCMKLMKREKALDKQLKKAKSLMEKRQYVAAVKLLLKSADGAGLIEDVKEDIKTYKEKGYIHNKTPDGLYVDLVEMVCEAYVEMNNKKKAEPHCAEALKLNPNNLHGLILDAERKIDADEFEPAIHVLNDAKEKAKEQGNQQLQRKIQELQQKAHNLLKRSKQKDYYKVLGVTRDADEREIKRAYRKLTKEYHPDKASQKGISAEEAQKKMASINEAYEVLSDPELKARFDNGDDPNDHESQSNPFQGSPFGGQGGQQFFMRQGGPGGSFKFQAGGGGFGGGGGFQFPGGFQF
;
A
#
# COMPACT_ATOMS: atom_id res chain seq x y z
N MET A 1 -34.09 42.39 44.24
CA MET A 1 -34.66 41.05 43.98
C MET A 1 -33.51 40.07 43.92
N LEU A 2 -33.41 39.22 44.94
CA LEU A 2 -32.38 38.18 45.09
C LEU A 2 -33.04 36.83 44.84
N PHE A 3 -32.55 36.06 43.88
CA PHE A 3 -32.78 34.61 43.77
C PHE A 3 -31.48 33.96 43.29
N PRO A 4 -30.92 32.98 44.01
CA PRO A 4 -29.87 32.12 43.47
C PRO A 4 -30.52 30.91 42.78
N LEU A 5 -30.15 30.65 41.52
CA LEU A 5 -30.42 29.38 40.87
C LEU A 5 -29.54 28.29 41.53
N ARG A 6 -30.17 27.34 42.21
CA ARG A 6 -29.54 26.08 42.60
C ARG A 6 -29.50 25.16 41.38
N VAL A 7 -28.29 24.83 40.94
CA VAL A 7 -28.06 23.71 40.02
C VAL A 7 -28.28 22.41 40.81
N LEU A 8 -29.38 21.72 40.51
CA LEU A 8 -29.63 20.35 40.97
C LEU A 8 -28.78 19.40 40.12
N ALA A 9 -27.65 18.96 40.66
CA ALA A 9 -26.92 17.83 40.12
C ALA A 9 -27.72 16.55 40.42
N VAL A 10 -28.49 16.07 39.43
CA VAL A 10 -29.07 14.73 39.45
C VAL A 10 -27.94 13.75 39.17
N GLY A 11 -27.35 13.20 40.22
CA GLY A 11 -26.42 12.09 40.12
C GLY A 11 -27.17 10.88 39.57
N ALA A 12 -26.84 10.46 38.35
CA ALA A 12 -27.26 9.17 37.82
C ALA A 12 -26.56 8.07 38.63
N VAL A 13 -27.26 7.52 39.62
CA VAL A 13 -26.86 6.27 40.27
C VAL A 13 -27.14 5.16 39.27
N LEU A 14 -26.10 4.74 38.54
CA LEU A 14 -26.10 3.45 37.84
C LEU A 14 -26.33 2.37 38.90
N PRO A 15 -27.40 1.54 38.80
CA PRO A 15 -27.58 0.43 39.72
C PRO A 15 -26.43 -0.55 39.50
N LEU A 16 -25.58 -0.72 40.52
CA LEU A 16 -24.65 -1.83 40.59
C LEU A 16 -25.49 -3.11 40.57
N ALA A 17 -25.50 -3.85 39.46
CA ALA A 17 -26.06 -5.19 39.44
C ALA A 17 -25.21 -6.05 40.38
N LEU A 18 -25.76 -6.39 41.55
CA LEU A 18 -25.12 -7.30 42.49
C LEU A 18 -25.08 -8.69 41.86
N ALA A 19 -23.88 -9.15 41.51
CA ALA A 19 -23.67 -10.51 41.03
C ALA A 19 -24.08 -11.52 42.11
N LEU A 20 -24.80 -12.57 41.72
CA LEU A 20 -25.30 -13.56 42.66
C LEU A 20 -24.15 -14.39 43.23
N SER A 21 -24.03 -14.44 44.55
CA SER A 21 -23.04 -15.29 45.24
C SER A 21 -23.68 -16.57 45.78
N PRO A 22 -22.91 -17.66 45.98
CA PRO A 22 -23.42 -18.90 46.58
C PRO A 22 -24.10 -18.69 47.94
N SER A 23 -23.63 -17.72 48.73
CA SER A 23 -24.23 -17.34 50.02
C SER A 23 -25.62 -16.70 49.92
N ASN A 24 -26.04 -16.28 48.72
CA ASN A 24 -27.39 -15.74 48.50
C ASN A 24 -28.44 -16.83 48.27
N ILE A 25 -28.03 -18.09 48.10
CA ILE A 25 -28.93 -19.22 47.89
C ILE A 25 -29.23 -19.85 49.26
N PRO A 26 -30.52 -19.92 49.70
CA PRO A 26 -30.89 -20.62 50.92
C PRO A 26 -30.38 -22.07 50.93
N ALA A 27 -29.79 -22.51 52.05
CA ALA A 27 -29.17 -23.83 52.13
C ALA A 27 -30.17 -24.98 51.91
N ASP A 28 -31.44 -24.75 52.21
CA ASP A 28 -32.58 -25.66 52.09
C ASP A 28 -33.24 -25.66 50.70
N THR A 29 -32.83 -24.79 49.76
CA THR A 29 -33.43 -24.72 48.42
C THR A 29 -33.39 -26.09 47.70
N PRO A 30 -34.54 -26.65 47.28
CA PRO A 30 -34.60 -27.93 46.59
C PRO A 30 -33.85 -27.93 45.25
N VAL A 31 -33.32 -29.09 44.85
CA VAL A 31 -32.58 -29.26 43.58
C VAL A 31 -33.42 -28.84 42.37
N SER A 32 -34.73 -29.14 42.36
CA SER A 32 -35.66 -28.74 41.29
C SER A 32 -35.78 -27.22 41.15
N GLU A 33 -35.80 -26.50 42.27
CA GLU A 33 -35.86 -25.04 42.30
C GLU A 33 -34.53 -24.44 41.82
N LEU A 34 -33.39 -24.96 42.29
CA LEU A 34 -32.07 -24.54 41.81
C LEU A 34 -31.94 -24.69 40.28
N ILE A 35 -32.38 -25.82 39.72
CA ILE A 35 -32.37 -26.04 38.27
C ILE A 35 -33.31 -25.07 37.55
N SER A 36 -34.50 -24.79 38.12
CA SER A 36 -35.46 -23.85 37.53
C SER A 36 -34.91 -22.43 37.51
N SER A 37 -34.36 -21.95 38.63
CA SER A 37 -33.67 -20.66 38.73
C SER A 37 -32.50 -20.55 37.76
N ALA A 38 -31.69 -21.61 37.63
CA ALA A 38 -30.58 -21.64 36.67
C ALA A 38 -31.08 -21.47 35.21
N ASN A 39 -32.15 -22.19 34.82
CA ASN A 39 -32.71 -22.06 33.47
C ASN A 39 -33.33 -20.67 33.24
N GLN A 40 -33.96 -20.08 34.27
CA GLN A 40 -34.50 -18.73 34.20
C GLN A 40 -33.39 -17.70 33.99
N GLN A 41 -32.27 -17.83 34.70
CA GLN A 41 -31.11 -16.95 34.51
C GLN A 41 -30.50 -17.10 33.12
N LEU A 42 -30.41 -18.32 32.58
CA LEU A 42 -30.00 -18.54 31.19
C LEU A 42 -30.94 -17.84 30.19
N ALA A 43 -32.26 -17.97 30.39
CA ALA A 43 -33.25 -17.31 29.53
C ALA A 43 -33.16 -15.78 29.61
N ALA A 44 -32.72 -15.24 30.75
CA ALA A 44 -32.46 -13.82 30.95
C ALA A 44 -31.08 -13.36 30.41
N GLY A 45 -30.24 -14.28 29.89
CA GLY A 45 -28.88 -13.97 29.42
C GLY A 45 -27.83 -13.91 30.54
N ASN A 46 -28.21 -14.17 31.79
CA ASN A 46 -27.34 -14.11 32.96
C ASN A 46 -26.61 -15.45 33.18
N ALA A 47 -25.75 -15.83 32.23
CA ALA A 47 -25.06 -17.12 32.26
C ALA A 47 -24.15 -17.32 33.49
N GLN A 48 -23.58 -16.24 34.04
CA GLN A 48 -22.73 -16.32 35.23
C GLN A 48 -23.54 -16.60 36.51
N ASP A 49 -24.75 -16.07 36.65
CA ASP A 49 -25.65 -16.36 37.77
C ASP A 49 -26.27 -17.76 37.61
N ALA A 50 -26.55 -18.18 36.38
CA ALA A 50 -26.98 -19.55 36.08
C ALA A 50 -25.95 -20.59 36.55
N LEU A 51 -24.65 -20.33 36.37
CA LEU A 51 -23.59 -21.20 36.89
C LEU A 51 -23.68 -21.36 38.41
N THR A 52 -23.90 -20.27 39.16
CA THR A 52 -24.00 -20.32 40.63
C THR A 52 -25.10 -21.29 41.08
N TYR A 53 -26.26 -21.26 40.43
CA TYR A 53 -27.36 -22.19 40.71
C TYR A 53 -27.06 -23.62 40.25
N PHE A 54 -26.45 -23.81 39.07
CA PHE A 54 -26.06 -25.14 38.61
C PHE A 54 -24.98 -25.77 39.48
N ASP A 55 -24.02 -25.01 39.98
CA ASP A 55 -23.00 -25.49 40.91
C ASP A 55 -23.63 -25.96 42.22
N ALA A 56 -24.57 -25.20 42.79
CA ALA A 56 -25.34 -25.62 43.95
C ALA A 56 -26.17 -26.88 43.68
N ALA A 57 -26.80 -26.99 42.51
CA ALA A 57 -27.59 -28.15 42.12
C ALA A 57 -26.73 -29.41 41.96
N VAL A 58 -25.56 -29.31 41.30
CA VAL A 58 -24.61 -30.41 41.12
C VAL A 58 -23.99 -30.84 42.46
N ALA A 59 -23.74 -29.90 43.38
CA ALA A 59 -23.24 -30.23 44.71
C ALA A 59 -24.24 -31.08 45.52
N LYS A 60 -25.55 -30.81 45.38
CA LYS A 60 -26.61 -31.58 46.04
C LYS A 60 -26.94 -32.90 45.34
N ASP A 61 -26.85 -32.96 44.01
CA ASP A 61 -27.11 -34.16 43.22
C ASP A 61 -26.00 -34.40 42.16
N PRO A 62 -24.86 -34.97 42.58
CA PRO A 62 -23.68 -35.12 41.72
C PRO A 62 -23.81 -36.26 40.68
N LYS A 63 -24.92 -37.00 40.67
CA LYS A 63 -25.17 -38.08 39.69
C LYS A 63 -26.16 -37.67 38.60
N ASN A 64 -26.78 -36.50 38.71
CA ASN A 64 -27.71 -35.99 37.71
C ASN A 64 -26.97 -35.48 36.47
N TYR A 65 -26.78 -36.38 35.51
CA TYR A 65 -26.07 -36.09 34.27
C TYR A 65 -26.71 -34.95 33.45
N LEU A 66 -28.03 -34.73 33.54
CA LEU A 66 -28.70 -33.63 32.83
C LEU A 66 -28.31 -32.27 33.42
N THR A 67 -28.24 -32.16 34.75
CA THR A 67 -27.81 -30.94 35.42
C THR A 67 -26.33 -30.65 35.14
N ILE A 68 -25.47 -31.67 35.19
CA ILE A 68 -24.05 -31.53 34.84
C ILE A 68 -23.89 -31.11 33.38
N PHE A 69 -24.66 -31.70 32.45
CA PHE A 69 -24.65 -31.31 31.04
C PHE A 69 -25.05 -29.84 30.85
N LYS A 70 -26.13 -29.38 31.51
CA LYS A 70 -26.56 -27.98 31.44
C LYS A 70 -25.50 -27.03 32.01
N ARG A 71 -24.79 -27.43 33.07
CA ARG A 71 -23.66 -26.67 33.59
C ARG A 71 -22.51 -26.60 32.58
N GLY A 72 -22.14 -27.73 31.98
CA GLY A 72 -21.14 -27.80 30.91
C GLY A 72 -21.49 -26.91 29.71
N ALA A 73 -22.75 -26.93 29.26
CA ALA A 73 -23.24 -26.05 28.20
C ALA A 73 -23.20 -24.56 28.59
N THR A 74 -23.46 -24.25 29.87
CA THR A 74 -23.32 -22.90 30.41
C THR A 74 -21.85 -22.46 30.47
N TYR A 75 -20.93 -23.37 30.81
CA TYR A 75 -19.51 -23.09 30.72
C TYR A 75 -19.07 -22.78 29.28
N LEU A 76 -19.60 -23.51 28.29
CA LEU A 76 -19.33 -23.23 26.88
C LEU A 76 -19.81 -21.83 26.45
N SER A 77 -21.01 -21.42 26.83
CA SER A 77 -21.53 -20.09 26.45
C SER A 77 -20.71 -18.94 27.04
N LEU A 78 -19.98 -19.21 28.12
CA LEU A 78 -19.03 -18.29 28.77
C LEU A 78 -17.59 -18.42 28.25
N GLY A 79 -17.33 -19.28 27.26
CA GLY A 79 -15.98 -19.54 26.73
C GLY A 79 -15.06 -20.35 27.66
N LYS A 80 -15.61 -20.93 28.74
CA LYS A 80 -14.89 -21.75 29.73
C LYS A 80 -14.76 -23.20 29.25
N ASN A 81 -14.01 -23.38 28.15
CA ASN A 81 -13.90 -24.67 27.43
C ASN A 81 -13.39 -25.83 28.30
N ASN A 82 -12.39 -25.58 29.15
CA ASN A 82 -11.79 -26.63 29.99
C ASN A 82 -12.80 -27.16 31.03
N GLN A 83 -13.53 -26.27 31.69
CA GLN A 83 -14.59 -26.66 32.64
C GLN A 83 -15.74 -27.37 31.92
N ALA A 84 -16.15 -26.89 30.75
CA ALA A 84 -17.16 -27.54 29.94
C ALA A 84 -16.76 -28.97 29.55
N GLN A 85 -15.51 -29.17 29.11
CA GLN A 85 -15.00 -30.48 28.76
C GLN A 85 -15.05 -31.46 29.94
N GLN A 86 -14.64 -31.01 31.14
CA GLN A 86 -14.70 -31.83 32.35
C GLN A 86 -16.14 -32.27 32.68
N ASP A 87 -17.11 -31.36 32.53
CA ASP A 87 -18.52 -31.68 32.74
C ASP A 87 -19.05 -32.67 31.69
N PHE A 88 -18.69 -32.53 30.41
CA PHE A 88 -19.09 -33.49 29.39
C PHE A 88 -18.44 -34.87 29.60
N ASP A 89 -17.17 -34.92 29.98
CA ASP A 89 -16.51 -36.17 30.35
C ASP A 89 -17.20 -36.83 31.55
N LYS A 90 -17.61 -36.04 32.55
CA LYS A 90 -18.35 -36.54 33.70
C LYS A 90 -19.73 -37.08 33.29
N VAL A 91 -20.46 -36.37 32.44
CA VAL A 91 -21.75 -36.84 31.90
C VAL A 91 -21.58 -38.18 31.20
N LEU A 92 -20.56 -38.32 30.36
CA LEU A 92 -20.31 -39.55 29.60
C LEU A 92 -19.77 -40.70 30.46
N SER A 93 -19.20 -40.41 31.63
CA SER A 93 -18.90 -41.43 32.64
C SER A 93 -20.16 -41.99 33.33
N ILE A 94 -21.26 -41.23 33.37
CA ILE A 94 -22.54 -41.63 33.98
C ILE A 94 -23.47 -42.24 32.93
N LYS A 95 -23.58 -41.60 31.77
CA LYS A 95 -24.43 -41.99 30.64
C LYS A 95 -23.60 -41.94 29.33
N PRO A 96 -22.92 -43.03 28.95
CA PRO A 96 -21.99 -43.05 27.81
C PRO A 96 -22.60 -42.78 26.43
N ASP A 97 -23.89 -43.05 26.27
CA ASP A 97 -24.66 -42.91 25.02
C ASP A 97 -25.37 -41.55 24.91
N PHE A 98 -25.10 -40.61 25.81
CA PHE A 98 -25.78 -39.32 25.82
C PHE A 98 -25.31 -38.43 24.66
N GLU A 99 -26.12 -38.41 23.59
CA GLU A 99 -25.86 -37.67 22.34
C GLU A 99 -25.41 -36.22 22.58
N GLY A 100 -26.09 -35.49 23.47
CA GLY A 100 -25.80 -34.08 23.73
C GLY A 100 -24.36 -33.84 24.19
N ALA A 101 -23.85 -34.64 25.14
CA ALA A 101 -22.48 -34.49 25.62
C ALA A 101 -21.45 -35.00 24.61
N LEU A 102 -21.76 -36.08 23.86
CA LEU A 102 -20.90 -36.57 22.78
C LEU A 102 -20.70 -35.50 21.70
N VAL A 103 -21.78 -34.87 21.22
CA VAL A 103 -21.71 -33.82 20.19
C VAL A 103 -20.95 -32.60 20.70
N GLN A 104 -21.20 -32.14 21.93
CA GLN A 104 -20.49 -30.96 22.46
C GLN A 104 -19.00 -31.25 22.71
N ARG A 105 -18.66 -32.45 23.20
CA ARG A 105 -17.26 -32.85 23.37
C ARG A 105 -16.56 -33.05 22.03
N ALA A 106 -17.24 -33.60 21.03
CA ALA A 106 -16.72 -33.72 19.67
C ALA A 106 -16.36 -32.34 19.11
N LYS A 107 -17.26 -31.35 19.22
CA LYS A 107 -16.98 -29.96 18.78
C LYS A 107 -15.77 -29.34 19.48
N LEU A 108 -15.64 -29.55 20.79
CA LEU A 108 -14.46 -29.10 21.54
C LEU A 108 -13.18 -29.76 21.03
N ARG A 109 -13.20 -31.08 20.81
CA ARG A 109 -12.07 -31.83 20.26
C ARG A 109 -11.72 -31.38 18.84
N SER A 110 -12.71 -31.14 17.98
CA SER A 110 -12.53 -30.57 16.64
C SER A 110 -11.83 -29.20 16.71
N ARG A 111 -12.25 -28.33 17.65
CA ARG A 111 -11.63 -27.02 17.86
C ARG A 111 -10.15 -27.10 18.24
N HIS A 112 -9.75 -28.14 18.95
CA HIS A 112 -8.36 -28.42 19.31
C HIS A 112 -7.59 -29.19 18.22
N GLY A 113 -8.28 -29.67 17.17
CA GLY A 113 -7.69 -30.50 16.12
C GLY A 113 -7.46 -31.95 16.52
N ASP A 114 -8.15 -32.46 17.56
CA ASP A 114 -8.16 -33.88 17.89
C ASP A 114 -9.18 -34.60 16.99
N TRP A 115 -8.82 -34.74 15.71
CA TRP A 115 -9.69 -35.21 14.64
C TRP A 115 -10.24 -36.62 14.91
N ALA A 116 -9.39 -37.52 15.40
CA ALA A 116 -9.76 -38.91 15.63
C ALA A 116 -10.74 -39.05 16.81
N ALA A 117 -10.47 -38.38 17.93
CA ALA A 117 -11.36 -38.46 19.09
C ALA A 117 -12.66 -37.69 18.87
N ALA A 118 -12.65 -36.60 18.09
CA ALA A 118 -13.86 -35.90 17.68
C ALA A 118 -14.74 -36.79 16.78
N ARG A 119 -14.15 -37.43 15.77
CA ARG A 119 -14.85 -38.36 14.88
C ARG A 119 -15.51 -39.49 15.66
N LYS A 120 -14.78 -40.11 16.59
CA LYS A 120 -15.31 -41.19 17.45
C LYS A 120 -16.53 -40.74 18.24
N ASP A 121 -16.50 -39.54 18.83
CA ASP A 121 -17.63 -39.01 19.58
C ASP A 121 -18.84 -38.75 18.67
N TYR A 122 -18.64 -38.18 17.48
CA TYR A 122 -19.72 -37.98 16.50
C TYR A 122 -20.34 -39.30 16.03
N GLU A 123 -19.52 -40.32 15.75
CA GLU A 123 -20.01 -41.64 15.38
C GLU A 123 -20.82 -42.30 16.52
N THR A 124 -20.32 -42.19 17.75
CA THR A 124 -21.02 -42.70 18.94
C THR A 124 -22.35 -41.95 19.16
N ALA A 125 -22.41 -40.67 18.80
CA ALA A 125 -23.63 -39.85 18.82
C ALA A 125 -24.60 -40.14 17.66
N GLY A 126 -24.30 -41.13 16.79
CA GLY A 126 -25.14 -41.48 15.65
C GLY A 126 -25.06 -40.49 14.48
N LYS A 127 -24.04 -39.62 14.42
CA LYS A 127 -23.82 -38.64 13.34
C LYS A 127 -23.02 -39.20 12.16
N LYS A 128 -22.99 -40.52 11.99
CA LYS A 128 -22.23 -41.17 10.92
C LYS A 128 -22.73 -40.73 9.54
N GLY A 129 -21.84 -40.23 8.69
CA GLY A 129 -22.21 -39.68 7.38
C GLY A 129 -22.99 -38.37 7.45
N GLY A 130 -23.06 -37.73 8.63
CA GLY A 130 -23.64 -36.40 8.82
C GLY A 130 -22.69 -35.28 8.42
N ALA A 131 -23.24 -34.06 8.33
CA ALA A 131 -22.49 -32.86 7.97
C ALA A 131 -21.32 -32.59 8.93
N GLU A 132 -21.47 -32.89 10.22
CA GLU A 132 -20.44 -32.66 11.23
C GLU A 132 -19.18 -33.50 11.00
N ILE A 133 -19.31 -34.73 10.51
CA ILE A 133 -18.16 -35.58 10.17
C ILE A 133 -17.54 -35.13 8.85
N ALA A 134 -18.36 -34.76 7.86
CA ALA A 134 -17.85 -34.26 6.58
C ALA A 134 -17.01 -32.98 6.77
N GLU A 135 -17.50 -32.02 7.57
CA GLU A 135 -16.79 -30.79 7.92
C GLU A 135 -15.47 -31.10 8.66
N LEU A 136 -15.50 -32.08 9.58
CA LEU A 136 -14.30 -32.52 10.30
C LEU A 136 -13.26 -33.14 9.37
N GLU A 137 -13.69 -33.97 8.42
CA GLU A 137 -12.82 -34.65 7.45
C GLU A 137 -12.22 -33.65 6.45
N GLU A 138 -13.00 -32.67 6.01
CA GLU A 138 -12.51 -31.57 5.17
C GLU A 138 -11.44 -30.76 5.90
N ALA A 139 -11.69 -30.37 7.16
CA ALA A 139 -10.71 -29.64 7.95
C ALA A 139 -9.44 -30.45 8.24
N GLN A 140 -9.57 -31.76 8.50
CA GLN A 140 -8.44 -32.66 8.69
C GLN A 140 -7.63 -32.80 7.38
N GLY A 141 -8.29 -32.95 6.24
CA GLY A 141 -7.66 -33.00 4.91
C GLY A 141 -6.92 -31.70 4.60
N ALA A 142 -7.56 -30.56 4.85
CA ALA A 142 -6.93 -29.25 4.70
C ALA A 142 -5.71 -29.09 5.62
N ALA A 143 -5.77 -29.55 6.88
CA ALA A 143 -4.61 -29.55 7.77
C ALA A 143 -3.44 -30.36 7.20
N THR A 144 -3.70 -31.53 6.61
CA THR A 144 -2.66 -32.35 5.96
C THR A 144 -2.08 -31.68 4.72
N LEU A 145 -2.93 -31.12 3.86
CA LEU A 145 -2.50 -30.39 2.65
C LEU A 145 -1.67 -29.17 3.00
N ALA A 146 -2.01 -28.46 4.08
CA ALA A 146 -1.25 -27.31 4.55
C ALA A 146 0.17 -27.71 4.98
N ALA A 147 0.32 -28.82 5.72
CA ALA A 147 1.62 -29.33 6.14
C ALA A 147 2.46 -29.81 4.95
N GLU A 148 1.85 -30.46 3.96
CA GLU A 148 2.54 -30.84 2.72
C GLU A 148 2.98 -29.62 1.90
N ALA A 149 2.14 -28.60 1.83
CA ALA A 149 2.45 -27.36 1.13
C ALA A 149 3.59 -26.60 1.81
N GLU A 150 3.61 -26.53 3.15
CA GLU A 150 4.74 -25.98 3.93
C GLU A 150 6.06 -26.69 3.58
N GLN A 151 6.06 -28.03 3.51
CA GLN A 151 7.26 -28.81 3.16
C GLN A 151 7.74 -28.58 1.73
N LYS A 152 6.81 -28.35 0.79
CA LYS A 152 7.12 -28.08 -0.62
C LYS A 152 7.52 -26.62 -0.87
N GLY A 153 7.39 -25.73 0.11
CA GLY A 153 7.54 -24.29 -0.06
C GLY A 153 6.40 -23.64 -0.85
N ASP A 154 5.27 -24.31 -0.98
CA ASP A 154 4.03 -23.74 -1.53
C ASP A 154 3.32 -22.93 -0.43
N TRP A 155 3.73 -21.69 -0.27
CA TRP A 155 3.25 -20.84 0.81
C TRP A 155 1.80 -20.40 0.62
N ASP A 156 1.34 -20.19 -0.62
CA ASP A 156 -0.06 -19.88 -0.92
C ASP A 156 -0.97 -21.06 -0.58
N GLY A 157 -0.59 -22.28 -0.99
CA GLY A 157 -1.25 -23.51 -0.61
C GLY A 157 -1.26 -23.74 0.90
N CYS A 158 -0.14 -23.48 1.57
CA CYS A 158 -0.05 -23.58 3.04
C CYS A 158 -1.03 -22.63 3.73
N VAL A 159 -1.00 -21.33 3.39
CA VAL A 159 -1.86 -20.32 4.03
C VAL A 159 -3.34 -20.63 3.79
N THR A 160 -3.69 -21.00 2.56
CA THR A 160 -5.07 -21.30 2.17
C THR A 160 -5.61 -22.51 2.93
N ASN A 161 -4.90 -23.64 2.89
CA ASN A 161 -5.36 -24.88 3.52
C ASN A 161 -5.31 -24.80 5.05
N ALA A 162 -4.30 -24.15 5.63
CA ALA A 162 -4.28 -23.87 7.07
C ALA A 162 -5.45 -22.95 7.46
N GLY A 163 -5.84 -22.03 6.57
CA GLY A 163 -7.02 -21.18 6.71
C GLY A 163 -8.31 -21.98 6.86
N ILE A 164 -8.55 -22.92 5.94
CA ILE A 164 -9.71 -23.82 5.96
C ILE A 164 -9.71 -24.65 7.23
N ALA A 165 -8.58 -25.29 7.58
CA ALA A 165 -8.49 -26.12 8.78
C ALA A 165 -8.77 -25.34 10.08
N VAL A 166 -8.31 -24.09 10.17
CA VAL A 166 -8.52 -23.21 11.33
C VAL A 166 -9.98 -22.79 11.51
N MET A 167 -10.83 -22.86 10.49
CA MET A 167 -12.27 -22.58 10.64
C MET A 167 -12.93 -23.55 11.62
N VAL A 168 -12.54 -24.83 11.56
CA VAL A 168 -13.00 -25.88 12.47
C VAL A 168 -12.10 -25.98 13.69
N ALA A 169 -10.78 -26.01 13.49
CA ALA A 169 -9.77 -26.13 14.54
C ALA A 169 -9.22 -24.79 15.02
N ALA A 170 -10.11 -23.86 15.35
CA ALA A 170 -9.74 -22.49 15.69
C ALA A 170 -8.83 -22.36 16.93
N GLY A 171 -8.83 -23.36 17.82
CA GLY A 171 -8.01 -23.45 19.02
C GLY A 171 -6.76 -24.34 18.87
N ASN A 172 -6.48 -24.85 17.67
CA ASN A 172 -5.26 -25.62 17.41
C ASN A 172 -4.07 -24.66 17.24
N LEU A 173 -3.14 -24.75 18.19
CA LEU A 173 -1.98 -23.87 18.29
C LEU A 173 -1.02 -24.04 17.11
N ASP A 174 -0.79 -25.28 16.68
CA ASP A 174 0.21 -25.61 15.66
C ASP A 174 -0.24 -25.16 14.28
N LEU A 175 -1.52 -25.32 13.95
CA LEU A 175 -2.11 -24.78 12.71
C LEU A 175 -2.00 -23.26 12.63
N ARG A 176 -2.27 -22.55 13.73
CA ARG A 176 -2.12 -21.09 13.79
C ARG A 176 -0.66 -20.66 13.60
N LYS A 177 0.27 -21.34 14.28
CA LYS A 177 1.70 -21.08 14.14
C LYS A 177 2.21 -21.39 12.73
N MET A 178 1.77 -22.49 12.12
CA MET A 178 2.10 -22.86 10.75
C MET A 178 1.61 -21.81 9.76
N ARG A 179 0.35 -21.38 9.87
CA ARG A 179 -0.19 -20.32 9.02
C ARG A 179 0.59 -19.00 9.17
N ALA A 180 0.95 -18.63 10.41
CA ALA A 180 1.80 -17.45 10.65
C ALA A 180 3.16 -17.57 9.95
N ARG A 181 3.85 -18.70 10.09
CA ARG A 181 5.13 -18.95 9.40
C ARG A 181 5.00 -18.86 7.88
N CYS A 182 4.01 -19.53 7.30
CA CYS A 182 3.77 -19.48 5.86
C CYS A 182 3.48 -18.05 5.37
N ARG A 183 2.74 -17.24 6.14
CA ARG A 183 2.57 -15.81 5.85
C ARG A 183 3.87 -15.03 5.90
N PHE A 184 4.74 -15.30 6.88
CA PHE A 184 6.04 -14.64 6.96
C PHE A 184 7.00 -15.05 5.83
N GLU A 185 6.92 -16.29 5.32
CA GLU A 185 7.62 -16.74 4.12
C GLU A 185 7.16 -15.98 2.86
N LYS A 186 5.86 -15.64 2.78
CA LYS A 186 5.32 -14.77 1.71
C LYS A 186 5.67 -13.29 1.86
N GLY A 187 6.12 -12.87 3.05
CA GLY A 187 6.28 -11.46 3.40
C GLY A 187 4.99 -10.76 3.86
N GLU A 188 3.91 -11.51 4.12
CA GLU A 188 2.62 -11.02 4.65
C GLU A 188 2.72 -10.82 6.18
N VAL A 189 3.52 -9.83 6.59
CA VAL A 189 3.88 -9.64 8.00
C VAL A 189 2.67 -9.27 8.86
N ALA A 190 1.81 -8.37 8.40
CA ALA A 190 0.68 -7.88 9.19
C ALA A 190 -0.30 -9.03 9.51
N GLU A 191 -0.60 -9.84 8.50
CA GLU A 191 -1.47 -11.01 8.61
C GLU A 191 -0.83 -12.10 9.46
N GLY A 192 0.48 -12.31 9.37
CA GLY A 192 1.19 -13.25 10.23
C GLY A 192 1.22 -12.82 11.70
N VAL A 193 1.39 -11.53 11.97
CA VAL A 193 1.28 -10.95 13.34
C VAL A 193 -0.14 -11.11 13.89
N ASN A 194 -1.17 -11.00 13.06
CA ASN A 194 -2.55 -11.30 13.47
C ASN A 194 -2.74 -12.78 13.88
N ASP A 195 -2.06 -13.71 13.21
CA ASP A 195 -2.06 -15.12 13.64
C ASP A 195 -1.35 -15.30 14.99
N LEU A 196 -0.23 -14.62 15.21
CA LEU A 196 0.45 -14.61 16.51
C LEU A 196 -0.44 -14.05 17.63
N GLN A 197 -1.30 -13.06 17.33
CA GLN A 197 -2.28 -12.56 18.31
C GLN A 197 -3.30 -13.64 18.71
N HIS A 198 -3.73 -14.51 17.78
CA HIS A 198 -4.56 -15.68 18.10
C HIS A 198 -3.80 -16.75 18.89
N VAL A 199 -2.52 -16.97 18.57
CA VAL A 199 -1.64 -17.84 19.37
C VAL A 199 -1.59 -17.37 20.83
N LEU A 200 -1.49 -16.05 21.05
CA LEU A 200 -1.48 -15.45 22.40
C LEU A 200 -2.84 -15.53 23.11
N GLN A 201 -3.95 -15.54 22.37
CA GLN A 201 -5.28 -15.79 22.97
C GLN A 201 -5.42 -17.22 23.47
N ILE A 202 -4.77 -18.18 22.80
CA ILE A 202 -4.78 -19.60 23.17
C ILE A 202 -3.76 -19.88 24.27
N ASN A 203 -2.58 -19.27 24.19
CA ASN A 203 -1.48 -19.43 25.12
C ASN A 203 -0.94 -18.06 25.57
N SER A 204 -1.60 -17.47 26.57
CA SER A 204 -1.32 -16.12 27.06
C SER A 204 -0.01 -15.97 27.84
N GLY A 205 0.57 -17.09 28.32
CA GLY A 205 1.83 -17.09 29.05
C GLY A 205 3.08 -17.12 28.16
N SER A 206 2.93 -17.11 26.84
CA SER A 206 4.06 -17.18 25.91
C SER A 206 4.58 -15.79 25.56
N ILE A 207 5.88 -15.54 25.80
CA ILE A 207 6.53 -14.27 25.44
C ILE A 207 7.01 -14.21 23.99
N GLU A 208 7.32 -15.35 23.38
CA GLU A 208 7.92 -15.41 22.03
C GLU A 208 7.05 -14.75 20.95
N PRO A 209 5.72 -15.01 20.88
CA PRO A 209 4.87 -14.32 19.91
C PRO A 209 4.82 -12.81 20.12
N HIS A 210 5.01 -12.31 21.37
CA HIS A 210 5.09 -10.88 21.63
C HIS A 210 6.40 -10.27 21.11
N LEU A 211 7.53 -10.95 21.31
CA LEU A 211 8.84 -10.53 20.79
C LEU A 211 8.81 -10.47 19.26
N GLN A 212 8.30 -11.52 18.63
CA GLN A 212 8.11 -11.60 17.18
C GLN A 212 7.18 -10.50 16.66
N SER A 213 6.00 -10.35 17.27
CA SER A 213 5.04 -9.31 16.87
C SER A 213 5.64 -7.91 17.02
N SER A 214 6.40 -7.66 18.08
CA SER A 214 7.05 -6.37 18.28
C SER A 214 8.07 -6.08 17.20
N ALA A 215 9.06 -6.98 17.05
CA ALA A 215 10.19 -6.75 16.17
C ALA A 215 9.75 -6.66 14.71
N MET A 216 8.86 -7.54 14.25
CA MET A 216 8.38 -7.48 12.86
C MET A 216 7.50 -6.26 12.60
N THR A 217 6.63 -5.86 13.53
CA THR A 217 5.85 -4.62 13.34
C THR A 217 6.74 -3.37 13.40
N PHE A 218 7.76 -3.34 14.26
CA PHE A 218 8.67 -2.21 14.40
C PHE A 218 9.62 -2.08 13.19
N TYR A 219 10.32 -3.17 12.84
CA TYR A 219 11.40 -3.16 11.86
C TYR A 219 10.93 -3.56 10.46
N SER A 220 10.11 -4.60 10.34
CA SER A 220 9.68 -5.09 9.02
C SER A 220 8.58 -4.24 8.40
N LEU A 221 7.67 -3.70 9.21
CA LEU A 221 6.58 -2.82 8.75
C LEU A 221 6.86 -1.33 8.94
N GLY A 222 7.91 -0.94 9.69
CA GLY A 222 8.18 0.47 10.01
C GLY A 222 7.17 1.10 11.00
N GLU A 223 6.24 0.31 11.53
CA GLU A 223 5.16 0.76 12.42
C GLU A 223 5.61 0.82 13.89
N THR A 224 6.62 1.65 14.14
CA THR A 224 7.32 1.81 15.43
C THR A 224 6.43 1.85 16.67
N GLU A 225 5.34 2.63 16.67
CA GLU A 225 4.43 2.72 17.81
C GLU A 225 3.64 1.43 18.08
N LYS A 226 3.25 0.72 17.02
CA LYS A 226 2.57 -0.57 17.15
C LYS A 226 3.55 -1.63 17.65
N GLY A 227 4.80 -1.63 17.18
CA GLY A 227 5.87 -2.46 17.74
C GLY A 227 6.04 -2.23 19.24
N LEU A 228 6.23 -0.97 19.65
CA LEU A 228 6.31 -0.58 21.06
C LEU A 228 5.06 -0.99 21.88
N SER A 229 3.88 -1.03 21.26
CA SER A 229 2.67 -1.54 21.91
C SER A 229 2.75 -3.04 22.18
N GLN A 230 3.28 -3.83 21.24
CA GLN A 230 3.43 -5.27 21.41
C GLN A 230 4.48 -5.62 22.47
N ILE A 231 5.62 -4.94 22.51
CA ILE A 231 6.63 -5.21 23.54
C ILE A 231 6.18 -4.82 24.96
N ARG A 232 5.31 -3.81 25.09
CA ARG A 232 4.65 -3.51 26.37
C ARG A 232 3.79 -4.68 26.84
N LYS A 233 3.08 -5.36 25.92
CA LYS A 233 2.32 -6.58 26.26
C LYS A 233 3.23 -7.75 26.64
N CYS A 234 4.40 -7.87 26.02
CA CYS A 234 5.44 -8.83 26.43
C CYS A 234 5.77 -8.69 27.92
N LEU A 235 6.06 -7.45 28.35
CA LEU A 235 6.36 -7.13 29.76
C LEU A 235 5.16 -7.20 30.69
N GLN A 236 3.92 -7.09 30.18
CA GLN A 236 2.72 -7.35 30.98
C GLN A 236 2.53 -8.84 31.23
N SER A 237 2.89 -9.69 30.28
CA SER A 237 2.84 -11.15 30.41
C SER A 237 3.98 -11.66 31.32
N ASP A 238 5.19 -11.13 31.14
CA ASP A 238 6.36 -11.45 31.96
C ASP A 238 7.20 -10.19 32.24
N PRO A 239 7.00 -9.53 33.40
CA PRO A 239 7.76 -8.35 33.81
C PRO A 239 9.27 -8.58 34.00
N ASP A 240 9.68 -9.82 34.29
CA ASP A 240 11.07 -10.18 34.61
C ASP A 240 11.84 -10.69 33.37
N SER A 241 11.16 -10.80 32.22
CA SER A 241 11.78 -11.21 30.96
C SER A 241 12.89 -10.25 30.51
N LYS A 242 14.13 -10.75 30.58
CA LYS A 242 15.32 -10.02 30.12
C LYS A 242 15.23 -9.69 28.63
N ASP A 243 14.63 -10.55 27.82
CA ASP A 243 14.52 -10.34 26.38
C ASP A 243 13.48 -9.28 26.04
N CYS A 244 12.30 -9.31 26.67
CA CYS A 244 11.29 -8.26 26.51
C CYS A 244 11.87 -6.89 26.95
N MET A 245 12.59 -6.84 28.09
CA MET A 245 13.20 -5.61 28.60
C MET A 245 14.27 -5.04 27.66
N LYS A 246 15.15 -5.90 27.13
CA LYS A 246 16.22 -5.49 26.20
C LYS A 246 15.63 -4.93 24.91
N LEU A 247 14.68 -5.64 24.30
CA LEU A 247 14.04 -5.20 23.07
C LEU A 247 13.27 -3.89 23.28
N MET A 248 12.49 -3.76 24.35
CA MET A 248 11.78 -2.53 24.70
C MET A 248 12.72 -1.34 24.85
N LYS A 249 13.86 -1.52 25.55
CA LYS A 249 14.84 -0.45 25.72
C LYS A 249 15.44 -0.02 24.38
N ARG A 250 15.77 -0.97 23.51
CA ARG A 250 16.34 -0.69 22.18
C ARG A 250 15.32 0.01 21.28
N GLU A 251 14.13 -0.55 21.10
CA GLU A 251 13.07 0.04 20.29
C GLU A 251 12.69 1.44 20.77
N LYS A 252 12.57 1.67 22.08
CA LYS A 252 12.24 3.00 22.64
C LYS A 252 13.34 4.02 22.39
N ALA A 253 14.61 3.63 22.50
CA ALA A 253 15.73 4.51 22.22
C ALA A 253 15.77 4.89 20.73
N LEU A 254 15.56 3.91 19.85
CA LEU A 254 15.53 4.09 18.41
C LEU A 254 14.33 4.95 17.97
N ASP A 255 13.12 4.67 18.48
CA ASP A 255 11.91 5.46 18.22
C ASP A 255 12.08 6.95 18.55
N LYS A 256 12.76 7.27 19.66
CA LYS A 256 13.06 8.67 20.01
C LYS A 256 13.93 9.35 18.94
N GLN A 257 14.93 8.65 18.41
CA GLN A 257 15.79 9.17 17.35
C GLN A 257 15.05 9.26 16.02
N LEU A 258 14.22 8.27 15.68
CA LEU A 258 13.36 8.27 14.48
C LEU A 258 12.39 9.45 14.49
N LYS A 259 11.72 9.72 15.62
CA LYS A 259 10.86 10.91 15.78
C LYS A 259 11.63 12.20 15.62
N LYS A 260 12.87 12.27 16.12
CA LYS A 260 13.75 13.41 15.90
C LYS A 260 14.08 13.59 14.41
N ALA A 261 14.43 12.52 13.70
CA ALA A 261 14.71 12.56 12.26
C ALA A 261 13.48 13.04 11.47
N LYS A 262 12.30 12.45 11.72
CA LYS A 262 11.02 12.85 11.12
C LYS A 262 10.71 14.33 11.37
N SER A 263 10.88 14.81 12.60
CA SER A 263 10.68 16.24 12.93
C SER A 263 11.66 17.17 12.20
N LEU A 264 12.92 16.74 11.99
CA LEU A 264 13.88 17.51 11.22
C LEU A 264 13.47 17.59 9.74
N MET A 265 12.97 16.50 9.16
CA MET A 265 12.45 16.47 7.79
C MET A 265 11.24 17.40 7.63
N GLU A 266 10.26 17.31 8.53
CA GLU A 266 9.07 18.18 8.53
C GLU A 266 9.43 19.68 8.62
N LYS A 267 10.47 20.00 9.39
CA LYS A 267 11.00 21.37 9.53
C LYS A 267 11.94 21.77 8.38
N ARG A 268 12.11 20.93 7.36
CA ARG A 268 13.04 21.11 6.23
C ARG A 268 14.50 21.31 6.66
N GLN A 269 14.88 20.80 7.83
CA GLN A 269 16.24 20.82 8.36
C GLN A 269 17.06 19.63 7.83
N TYR A 270 17.12 19.51 6.50
CA TYR A 270 17.62 18.33 5.80
C TYR A 270 19.08 17.99 6.14
N VAL A 271 19.96 18.98 6.29
CA VAL A 271 21.37 18.76 6.68
C VAL A 271 21.48 18.07 8.04
N ALA A 272 20.68 18.52 9.01
CA ALA A 272 20.67 17.94 10.35
C ALA A 272 20.02 16.54 10.35
N ALA A 273 18.98 16.34 9.55
CA ALA A 273 18.34 15.04 9.36
C ALA A 273 19.33 14.02 8.78
N VAL A 274 20.00 14.36 7.68
CA VAL A 274 21.02 13.52 7.03
C VAL A 274 22.16 13.18 7.99
N LYS A 275 22.62 14.12 8.82
CA LYS A 275 23.67 13.86 9.83
C LYS A 275 23.23 12.86 10.90
N LEU A 276 21.93 12.76 11.18
CA LEU A 276 21.37 11.79 12.12
C LEU A 276 21.12 10.43 11.45
N LEU A 277 20.70 10.45 10.19
CA LEU A 277 20.36 9.25 9.41
C LEU A 277 21.61 8.49 8.95
N LEU A 278 22.57 9.23 8.39
CA LEU A 278 23.85 8.71 7.91
C LEU A 278 24.94 8.91 8.96
N LYS A 279 25.94 8.02 8.92
CA LYS A 279 27.16 8.08 9.72
C LYS A 279 27.67 9.50 9.95
N SER A 280 27.93 9.81 11.22
CA SER A 280 28.67 11.03 11.62
C SER A 280 30.09 10.67 12.08
N ALA A 281 30.94 11.66 12.31
CA ALA A 281 32.34 11.44 12.73
C ALA A 281 32.48 10.67 14.06
N ASP A 282 31.42 10.61 14.87
CA ASP A 282 31.45 10.11 16.25
C ASP A 282 30.71 8.77 16.45
N GLY A 283 30.22 8.12 15.39
CA GLY A 283 29.50 6.83 15.52
C GLY A 283 28.65 6.43 14.30
N ALA A 284 28.01 5.25 14.40
CA ALA A 284 27.06 4.73 13.42
C ALA A 284 25.82 5.63 13.28
N GLY A 285 25.26 5.71 12.06
CA GLY A 285 24.01 6.43 11.80
C GLY A 285 22.79 5.53 12.05
N LEU A 286 21.58 6.13 12.04
CA LEU A 286 20.33 5.37 12.24
C LEU A 286 20.17 4.22 11.23
N ILE A 287 20.62 4.41 9.99
CA ILE A 287 20.54 3.37 8.97
C ILE A 287 21.38 2.15 9.35
N GLU A 288 22.62 2.35 9.78
CA GLU A 288 23.49 1.26 10.22
C GLU A 288 22.97 0.57 11.48
N ASP A 289 22.48 1.36 12.45
CA ASP A 289 21.84 0.86 13.68
C ASP A 289 20.65 -0.06 13.36
N VAL A 290 19.78 0.34 12.43
CA VAL A 290 18.62 -0.46 12.02
C VAL A 290 19.06 -1.71 11.27
N LYS A 291 20.08 -1.64 10.40
CA LYS A 291 20.62 -2.83 9.72
C LYS A 291 21.15 -3.86 10.72
N GLU A 292 21.90 -3.40 11.72
CA GLU A 292 22.47 -4.27 12.75
C GLU A 292 21.36 -4.88 13.64
N ASP A 293 20.36 -4.09 14.01
CA ASP A 293 19.20 -4.57 14.75
C ASP A 293 18.44 -5.65 13.96
N ILE A 294 18.13 -5.39 12.68
CA ILE A 294 17.43 -6.35 11.82
C ILE A 294 18.21 -7.66 11.72
N LYS A 295 19.53 -7.58 11.49
CA LYS A 295 20.39 -8.76 11.45
C LYS A 295 20.33 -9.54 12.78
N THR A 296 20.52 -8.83 13.90
CA THR A 296 20.51 -9.43 15.24
C THR A 296 19.18 -10.10 15.56
N TYR A 297 18.06 -9.48 15.19
CA TYR A 297 16.74 -10.01 15.49
C TYR A 297 16.28 -11.09 14.50
N LYS A 298 16.85 -11.14 13.29
CA LYS A 298 16.75 -12.31 12.40
C LYS A 298 17.48 -13.51 13.00
N GLU A 299 18.71 -13.33 13.49
CA GLU A 299 19.48 -14.39 14.15
C GLU A 299 18.80 -14.93 15.42
N LYS A 300 18.11 -14.07 16.17
CA LYS A 300 17.31 -14.45 17.34
C LYS A 300 15.95 -15.07 17.02
N GLY A 301 15.48 -15.01 15.77
CA GLY A 301 14.16 -15.50 15.37
C GLY A 301 12.99 -14.57 15.70
N TYR A 302 13.25 -13.33 16.14
CA TYR A 302 12.19 -12.33 16.37
C TYR A 302 11.70 -11.74 15.04
N ILE A 303 12.60 -11.56 14.08
CA ILE A 303 12.27 -11.15 12.72
C ILE A 303 12.44 -12.35 11.80
N HIS A 304 11.43 -12.62 10.97
CA HIS A 304 11.50 -13.72 10.03
C HIS A 304 12.32 -13.32 8.77
N ASN A 305 13.14 -14.23 8.24
CA ASN A 305 14.16 -13.90 7.24
C ASN A 305 13.62 -13.35 5.92
N LYS A 306 12.41 -13.78 5.53
CA LYS A 306 11.74 -13.36 4.29
C LYS A 306 10.89 -12.09 4.42
N THR A 307 10.74 -11.56 5.63
CA THR A 307 9.95 -10.33 5.81
C THR A 307 10.69 -9.14 5.21
N PRO A 308 9.98 -8.15 4.65
CA PRO A 308 10.57 -6.92 4.17
C PRO A 308 11.29 -6.17 5.29
N ASP A 309 12.28 -5.35 4.94
CA ASP A 309 13.01 -4.50 5.88
C ASP A 309 12.41 -3.08 5.87
N GLY A 310 11.10 -2.93 6.13
CA GLY A 310 10.34 -1.69 5.89
C GLY A 310 10.94 -0.45 6.57
N LEU A 311 11.36 -0.54 7.83
CA LEU A 311 11.99 0.59 8.53
C LEU A 311 13.31 1.01 7.87
N TYR A 312 14.06 0.06 7.33
CA TYR A 312 15.28 0.37 6.59
C TYR A 312 14.95 1.11 5.30
N VAL A 313 13.94 0.65 4.55
CA VAL A 313 13.46 1.32 3.34
C VAL A 313 13.08 2.76 3.65
N ASP A 314 12.22 3.00 4.66
CA ASP A 314 11.80 4.34 5.08
C ASP A 314 12.97 5.30 5.32
N LEU A 315 14.06 4.82 5.94
CA LEU A 315 15.23 5.63 6.24
C LEU A 315 16.06 5.97 4.99
N VAL A 316 16.21 5.02 4.07
CA VAL A 316 16.90 5.27 2.79
C VAL A 316 16.11 6.27 1.95
N GLU A 317 14.79 6.14 1.91
CA GLU A 317 13.89 7.08 1.23
C GLU A 317 14.00 8.49 1.82
N MET A 318 14.06 8.60 3.15
CA MET A 318 14.23 9.87 3.85
C MET A 318 15.55 10.57 3.49
N VAL A 319 16.64 9.80 3.31
CA VAL A 319 17.93 10.35 2.87
C VAL A 319 17.87 10.80 1.41
N CYS A 320 17.22 10.03 0.53
CA CYS A 320 17.00 10.42 -0.85
C CYS A 320 16.22 11.74 -0.94
N GLU A 321 15.08 11.83 -0.25
CA GLU A 321 14.27 13.05 -0.15
C GLU A 321 15.11 14.24 0.32
N ALA A 322 15.85 14.09 1.42
CA ALA A 322 16.64 15.17 1.99
C ALA A 322 17.67 15.73 0.99
N TYR A 323 18.38 14.87 0.24
CA TYR A 323 19.36 15.35 -0.73
C TYR A 323 18.73 15.93 -2.00
N VAL A 324 17.60 15.37 -2.48
CA VAL A 324 16.85 15.90 -3.61
C VAL A 324 16.32 17.30 -3.29
N GLU A 325 15.74 17.49 -2.10
CA GLU A 325 15.23 18.80 -1.66
C GLU A 325 16.34 19.82 -1.40
N MET A 326 17.55 19.36 -1.07
CA MET A 326 18.76 20.21 -1.01
C MET A 326 19.36 20.52 -2.38
N ASN A 327 18.77 20.02 -3.48
CA ASN A 327 19.32 20.09 -4.84
C ASN A 327 20.76 19.54 -4.96
N ASN A 328 21.12 18.57 -4.13
CA ASN A 328 22.45 17.96 -4.12
C ASN A 328 22.44 16.63 -4.90
N LYS A 329 22.25 16.72 -6.22
CA LYS A 329 22.10 15.56 -7.12
C LYS A 329 23.20 14.50 -6.95
N LYS A 330 24.46 14.95 -6.82
CA LYS A 330 25.63 14.08 -6.67
C LYS A 330 25.57 13.19 -5.42
N LYS A 331 25.09 13.73 -4.29
CA LYS A 331 24.91 12.94 -3.06
C LYS A 331 23.58 12.19 -3.03
N ALA A 332 22.56 12.70 -3.71
CA ALA A 332 21.27 12.05 -3.83
C ALA A 332 21.35 10.73 -4.60
N GLU A 333 22.10 10.69 -5.70
CA GLU A 333 22.14 9.57 -6.65
C GLU A 333 22.30 8.17 -6.02
N PRO A 334 23.32 7.88 -5.19
CA PRO A 334 23.48 6.54 -4.62
C PRO A 334 22.30 6.14 -3.71
N HIS A 335 21.76 7.07 -2.93
CA HIS A 335 20.68 6.81 -1.99
C HIS A 335 19.32 6.69 -2.70
N CYS A 336 19.08 7.51 -3.72
CA CYS A 336 17.86 7.43 -4.52
C CYS A 336 17.85 6.21 -5.45
N ALA A 337 19.00 5.80 -5.99
CA ALA A 337 19.11 4.55 -6.73
C ALA A 337 18.83 3.34 -5.83
N GLU A 338 19.34 3.34 -4.60
CA GLU A 338 19.02 2.33 -3.60
C GLU A 338 17.53 2.37 -3.21
N ALA A 339 16.97 3.56 -2.97
CA ALA A 339 15.55 3.74 -2.68
C ALA A 339 14.67 3.15 -3.79
N LEU A 340 14.97 3.43 -5.07
CA LEU A 340 14.23 2.87 -6.21
C LEU A 340 14.36 1.35 -6.34
N LYS A 341 15.52 0.78 -5.96
CA LYS A 341 15.72 -0.67 -5.94
C LYS A 341 14.86 -1.33 -4.86
N LEU A 342 14.69 -0.68 -3.72
CA LEU A 342 13.90 -1.18 -2.58
C LEU A 342 12.40 -0.92 -2.76
N ASN A 343 12.06 0.25 -3.29
CA ASN A 343 10.71 0.71 -3.60
C ASN A 343 10.70 1.42 -4.97
N PRO A 344 10.30 0.73 -6.05
CA PRO A 344 10.22 1.32 -7.39
C PRO A 344 9.27 2.52 -7.50
N ASN A 345 8.34 2.67 -6.54
CA ASN A 345 7.38 3.77 -6.52
C ASN A 345 7.87 5.00 -5.73
N ASN A 346 9.14 5.04 -5.33
CA ASN A 346 9.69 6.17 -4.59
C ASN A 346 9.71 7.45 -5.45
N LEU A 347 8.86 8.41 -5.11
CA LEU A 347 8.66 9.63 -5.91
C LEU A 347 9.93 10.49 -6.05
N HIS A 348 10.68 10.68 -4.96
CA HIS A 348 11.91 11.48 -5.01
C HIS A 348 12.99 10.83 -5.88
N GLY A 349 13.10 9.51 -5.83
CA GLY A 349 13.96 8.73 -6.71
C GLY A 349 13.56 8.84 -8.18
N LEU A 350 12.28 8.69 -8.50
CA LEU A 350 11.76 8.83 -9.87
C LEU A 350 11.99 10.25 -10.42
N ILE A 351 11.79 11.28 -9.59
CA ILE A 351 12.07 12.67 -9.96
C ILE A 351 13.55 12.86 -10.29
N LEU A 352 14.46 12.33 -9.46
CA LEU A 352 15.90 12.44 -9.72
C LEU A 352 16.31 11.67 -10.99
N ASP A 353 15.75 10.48 -11.22
CA ASP A 353 16.02 9.72 -12.44
C ASP A 353 15.54 10.45 -13.70
N ALA A 354 14.33 11.02 -13.66
CA ALA A 354 13.81 11.84 -14.75
C ALA A 354 14.67 13.08 -15.00
N GLU A 355 15.08 13.80 -13.95
CA GLU A 355 15.99 14.94 -14.10
C GLU A 355 17.32 14.55 -14.74
N ARG A 356 17.91 13.41 -14.33
CA ARG A 356 19.15 12.90 -14.91
C ARG A 356 18.97 12.55 -16.39
N LYS A 357 17.85 11.93 -16.76
CA LYS A 357 17.53 11.59 -18.15
C LYS A 357 17.34 12.83 -19.01
N ILE A 358 16.68 13.87 -18.49
CA ILE A 358 16.58 15.17 -19.16
C ILE A 358 17.97 15.78 -19.33
N ASP A 359 18.82 15.74 -18.30
CA ASP A 359 20.19 16.28 -18.35
C ASP A 359 21.11 15.47 -19.32
N ALA A 360 20.71 14.24 -19.67
CA ALA A 360 21.39 13.36 -20.63
C ALA A 360 20.76 13.36 -22.05
N ASP A 361 19.83 14.28 -22.32
CA ASP A 361 19.05 14.38 -23.57
C ASP A 361 18.19 13.13 -23.89
N GLU A 362 17.93 12.26 -22.91
CA GLU A 362 17.04 11.10 -22.98
C GLU A 362 15.58 11.50 -22.67
N PHE A 363 14.97 12.34 -23.53
CA PHE A 363 13.68 12.95 -23.21
C PHE A 363 12.49 11.98 -23.19
N GLU A 364 12.37 11.06 -24.16
CA GLU A 364 11.28 10.07 -24.15
C GLU A 364 11.32 9.17 -22.90
N PRO A 365 12.47 8.57 -22.52
CA PRO A 365 12.59 7.85 -21.26
C PRO A 365 12.24 8.70 -20.03
N ALA A 366 12.65 9.98 -20.00
CA ALA A 366 12.31 10.87 -18.90
C ALA A 366 10.79 11.08 -18.77
N ILE A 367 10.09 11.27 -19.89
CA ILE A 367 8.64 11.46 -19.92
C ILE A 367 7.91 10.21 -19.43
N HIS A 368 8.38 9.01 -19.79
CA HIS A 368 7.81 7.77 -19.28
C HIS A 368 7.89 7.69 -17.75
N VAL A 369 9.09 7.91 -17.20
CA VAL A 369 9.31 7.92 -15.74
C VAL A 369 8.43 8.97 -15.04
N LEU A 370 8.26 10.16 -15.63
CA LEU A 370 7.41 11.21 -15.07
C LEU A 370 5.92 10.89 -15.11
N ASN A 371 5.45 10.14 -16.12
CA ASN A 371 4.06 9.64 -16.16
C ASN A 371 3.82 8.65 -15.02
N ASP A 372 4.72 7.68 -14.85
CA ASP A 372 4.64 6.71 -13.76
C ASP A 372 4.65 7.42 -12.40
N ALA A 373 5.59 8.37 -12.21
CA ALA A 373 5.69 9.17 -11.00
C ALA A 373 4.41 9.99 -10.72
N LYS A 374 3.76 10.53 -11.76
CA LYS A 374 2.54 11.32 -11.64
C LYS A 374 1.36 10.48 -11.16
N GLU A 375 1.20 9.27 -11.69
CA GLU A 375 0.16 8.33 -11.25
C GLU A 375 0.35 7.98 -9.78
N LYS A 376 1.59 7.66 -9.38
CA LYS A 376 1.93 7.36 -7.98
C LYS A 376 1.73 8.56 -7.04
N ALA A 377 2.10 9.75 -7.46
CA ALA A 377 1.87 10.97 -6.68
C ALA A 377 0.36 11.28 -6.51
N LYS A 378 -0.47 10.89 -7.49
CA LYS A 378 -1.93 10.98 -7.41
C LYS A 378 -2.51 9.98 -6.42
N GLU A 379 -2.08 8.72 -6.47
CA GLU A 379 -2.46 7.67 -5.51
C GLU A 379 -2.13 8.08 -4.07
N GLN A 380 -0.98 8.72 -3.84
CA GLN A 380 -0.53 9.18 -2.53
C GLN A 380 -1.12 10.52 -2.07
N GLY A 381 -1.88 11.23 -2.93
CA GLY A 381 -2.46 12.54 -2.59
C GLY A 381 -1.44 13.68 -2.36
N ASN A 382 -0.18 13.52 -2.80
CA ASN A 382 0.88 14.50 -2.56
C ASN A 382 0.84 15.64 -3.60
N GLN A 383 0.01 16.67 -3.33
CA GLN A 383 -0.20 17.78 -4.26
C GLN A 383 1.08 18.58 -4.58
N GLN A 384 2.04 18.68 -3.64
CA GLN A 384 3.28 19.42 -3.86
C GLN A 384 4.15 18.72 -4.91
N LEU A 385 4.34 17.40 -4.77
CA LEU A 385 5.13 16.63 -5.73
C LEU A 385 4.44 16.52 -7.09
N GLN A 386 3.10 16.44 -7.13
CA GLN A 386 2.35 16.45 -8.40
C GLN A 386 2.67 17.69 -9.25
N ARG A 387 2.75 18.87 -8.64
CA ARG A 387 3.10 20.12 -9.35
C ARG A 387 4.53 20.06 -9.88
N LYS A 388 5.50 19.63 -9.05
CA LYS A 388 6.91 19.48 -9.46
C LYS A 388 7.08 18.50 -10.62
N ILE A 389 6.39 17.36 -10.58
CA ILE A 389 6.39 16.36 -11.65
C ILE A 389 5.79 16.95 -12.94
N GLN A 390 4.69 17.70 -12.83
CA GLN A 390 4.06 18.35 -13.99
C GLN A 390 4.97 19.40 -14.64
N GLU A 391 5.69 20.21 -13.86
CA GLU A 391 6.66 21.18 -14.36
C GLU A 391 7.82 20.49 -15.09
N LEU A 392 8.37 19.41 -14.50
CA LEU A 392 9.41 18.60 -15.14
C LEU A 392 8.92 17.93 -16.43
N GLN A 393 7.67 17.46 -16.43
CA GLN A 393 7.05 16.86 -17.62
C GLN A 393 6.89 17.87 -18.75
N GLN A 394 6.42 19.08 -18.46
CA GLN A 394 6.36 20.17 -19.44
C GLN A 394 7.75 20.51 -19.99
N LYS A 395 8.76 20.61 -19.11
CA LYS A 395 10.15 20.83 -19.52
C LYS A 395 10.64 19.72 -20.46
N ALA A 396 10.41 18.46 -20.12
CA ALA A 396 10.82 17.32 -20.93
C ALA A 396 10.13 17.29 -22.30
N HIS A 397 8.82 17.57 -22.37
CA HIS A 397 8.09 17.67 -23.64
C HIS A 397 8.60 18.81 -24.52
N ASN A 398 8.87 19.99 -23.94
CA ASN A 398 9.40 21.12 -24.69
C ASN A 398 10.80 20.82 -25.25
N LEU A 399 11.67 20.18 -24.45
CA LEU A 399 13.00 19.77 -24.89
C LEU A 399 12.94 18.68 -25.97
N LEU A 400 12.01 17.73 -25.85
CA LEU A 400 11.77 16.71 -26.85
C LEU A 400 11.28 17.31 -28.18
N LYS A 401 10.31 18.23 -28.13
CA LYS A 401 9.81 18.90 -29.33
C LYS A 401 10.94 19.67 -30.01
N ARG A 402 11.77 20.36 -29.21
CA ARG A 402 12.96 21.06 -29.70
C ARG A 402 14.03 20.14 -30.30
N SER A 403 14.23 18.93 -29.78
CA SER A 403 15.23 18.00 -30.32
C SER A 403 14.82 17.39 -31.66
N LYS A 404 13.50 17.31 -31.92
CA LYS A 404 12.93 16.84 -33.20
C LYS A 404 12.80 17.94 -34.25
N GLN A 405 12.79 19.21 -33.83
CA GLN A 405 12.66 20.37 -34.72
C GLN A 405 13.96 20.71 -35.45
N LYS A 406 13.80 21.38 -36.59
CA LYS A 406 14.93 21.89 -37.38
C LYS A 406 15.63 23.01 -36.62
N ASP A 407 16.90 22.83 -36.30
CA ASP A 407 17.66 23.85 -35.56
C ASP A 407 18.09 25.02 -36.49
N TYR A 408 17.28 26.07 -36.54
CA TYR A 408 17.55 27.28 -37.32
C TYR A 408 18.86 27.99 -36.94
N TYR A 409 19.28 27.91 -35.67
CA TYR A 409 20.56 28.48 -35.23
C TYR A 409 21.73 27.72 -35.84
N LYS A 410 21.62 26.39 -35.90
CA LYS A 410 22.60 25.54 -36.59
C LYS A 410 22.62 25.78 -38.11
N VAL A 411 21.47 26.09 -38.72
CA VAL A 411 21.38 26.46 -40.15
C VAL A 411 22.14 27.77 -40.43
N LEU A 412 22.00 28.78 -39.56
CA LEU A 412 22.72 30.04 -39.68
C LEU A 412 24.17 29.98 -39.14
N GLY A 413 24.54 28.91 -38.44
CA GLY A 413 25.86 28.75 -37.84
C GLY A 413 26.13 29.72 -36.69
N VAL A 414 25.09 30.09 -35.95
CA VAL A 414 25.16 30.97 -34.77
C VAL A 414 24.76 30.20 -33.51
N THR A 415 25.15 30.72 -32.35
CA THR A 415 24.73 30.18 -31.06
C THR A 415 23.32 30.65 -30.72
N ARG A 416 22.65 29.99 -29.76
CA ARG A 416 21.26 30.32 -29.39
C ARG A 416 21.11 31.65 -28.65
N ASP A 417 22.16 32.08 -27.98
CA ASP A 417 22.31 33.38 -27.34
C ASP A 417 22.64 34.50 -28.34
N ALA A 418 22.75 34.19 -29.64
CA ALA A 418 23.08 35.17 -30.66
C ALA A 418 22.07 36.33 -30.68
N ASP A 419 22.61 37.53 -30.73
CA ASP A 419 21.83 38.75 -30.83
C ASP A 419 21.31 38.98 -32.27
N GLU A 420 20.38 39.92 -32.43
CA GLU A 420 19.76 40.22 -33.73
C GLU A 420 20.80 40.61 -34.80
N ARG A 421 21.92 41.24 -34.39
CA ARG A 421 22.99 41.68 -35.30
C ARG A 421 23.80 40.49 -35.79
N GLU A 422 24.10 39.54 -34.91
CA GLU A 422 24.81 38.30 -35.22
C GLU A 422 24.00 37.43 -36.19
N ILE A 423 22.70 37.26 -35.92
CA ILE A 423 21.76 36.54 -36.79
C ILE A 423 21.74 37.17 -38.19
N LYS A 424 21.59 38.50 -38.27
CA LYS A 424 21.57 39.24 -39.55
C LYS A 424 22.90 39.20 -40.30
N ARG A 425 24.02 39.20 -39.59
CA ARG A 425 25.36 39.09 -40.17
C ARG A 425 25.59 37.69 -40.74
N ALA A 426 25.19 36.65 -40.01
CA ALA A 426 25.27 35.27 -40.45
C ALA A 426 24.43 35.01 -41.70
N TYR A 427 23.18 35.49 -41.70
CA TYR A 427 22.29 35.45 -42.87
C TYR A 427 22.94 36.08 -44.11
N ARG A 428 23.39 37.34 -44.02
CA ARG A 428 24.04 38.03 -45.15
C ARG A 428 25.26 37.29 -45.69
N LYS A 429 26.05 36.68 -44.80
CA LYS A 429 27.24 35.90 -45.18
C LYS A 429 26.84 34.65 -45.97
N LEU A 430 25.88 33.89 -45.45
CA LEU A 430 25.41 32.64 -46.05
C LEU A 430 24.66 32.89 -47.37
N THR A 431 23.79 33.90 -47.44
CA THR A 431 23.13 34.30 -48.69
C THR A 431 24.14 34.67 -49.78
N LYS A 432 25.23 35.38 -49.44
CA LYS A 432 26.29 35.70 -50.41
C LYS A 432 27.06 34.46 -50.86
N GLU A 433 27.19 33.46 -50.00
CA GLU A 433 27.92 32.23 -50.28
C GLU A 433 27.14 31.26 -51.16
N TYR A 434 25.83 31.13 -50.92
CA TYR A 434 24.94 30.21 -51.63
C TYR A 434 24.15 30.88 -52.76
N HIS A 435 24.44 32.14 -53.11
CA HIS A 435 23.84 32.80 -54.28
C HIS A 435 24.18 32.04 -55.57
N PRO A 436 23.25 31.85 -56.53
CA PRO A 436 23.47 31.04 -57.74
C PRO A 436 24.78 31.35 -58.49
N ASP A 437 25.11 32.64 -58.60
CA ASP A 437 26.33 33.11 -59.28
C ASP A 437 27.64 32.74 -58.56
N LYS A 438 27.61 32.65 -57.23
CA LYS A 438 28.80 32.33 -56.41
C LYS A 438 28.90 30.86 -56.06
N ALA A 439 27.77 30.17 -55.91
CA ALA A 439 27.72 28.75 -55.66
C ALA A 439 28.26 27.95 -56.86
N SER A 440 27.92 28.37 -58.08
CA SER A 440 28.43 27.79 -59.33
C SER A 440 29.96 27.92 -59.45
N GLN A 441 30.53 29.06 -59.04
CA GLN A 441 31.99 29.27 -58.99
C GLN A 441 32.71 28.36 -57.97
N LYS A 442 31.98 27.85 -56.98
CA LYS A 442 32.49 26.93 -55.94
C LYS A 442 32.20 25.45 -56.23
N GLY A 443 31.65 25.12 -57.40
CA GLY A 443 31.33 23.74 -57.78
C GLY A 443 30.12 23.15 -57.05
N ILE A 444 29.28 23.97 -56.44
CA ILE A 444 28.01 23.54 -55.80
C ILE A 444 26.93 23.47 -56.88
N SER A 445 26.15 22.39 -56.91
CA SER A 445 25.06 22.27 -57.88
C SER A 445 23.97 23.32 -57.65
N ALA A 446 23.29 23.76 -58.72
CA ALA A 446 22.23 24.76 -58.61
C ALA A 446 21.10 24.31 -57.66
N GLU A 447 20.81 23.00 -57.64
CA GLU A 447 19.80 22.40 -56.78
C GLU A 447 20.21 22.42 -55.29
N GLU A 448 21.46 22.12 -54.98
CA GLU A 448 21.99 22.20 -53.60
C GLU A 448 22.04 23.63 -53.09
N ALA A 449 22.47 24.58 -53.93
CA ALA A 449 22.49 25.99 -53.60
C ALA A 449 21.09 26.52 -53.29
N GLN A 450 20.09 26.13 -54.09
CA GLN A 450 18.69 26.50 -53.86
C GLN A 450 18.13 25.89 -52.57
N LYS A 451 18.37 24.61 -52.29
CA LYS A 451 17.95 23.94 -51.04
C LYS A 451 18.57 24.59 -49.80
N LYS A 452 19.86 24.95 -49.85
CA LYS A 452 20.55 25.66 -48.78
C LYS A 452 20.02 27.08 -48.60
N MET A 453 19.83 27.81 -49.69
CA MET A 453 19.26 29.17 -49.64
C MET A 453 17.85 29.17 -49.06
N ALA A 454 17.01 28.21 -49.43
CA ALA A 454 15.67 28.07 -48.86
C ALA A 454 15.73 27.86 -47.34
N SER A 455 16.60 26.97 -46.85
CA SER A 455 16.77 26.74 -45.41
C SER A 455 17.33 27.97 -44.68
N ILE A 456 18.23 28.73 -45.30
CA ILE A 456 18.81 29.97 -44.73
C ILE A 456 17.74 31.06 -44.60
N ASN A 457 16.89 31.21 -45.61
CA ASN A 457 15.80 32.19 -45.60
C ASN A 457 14.75 31.84 -44.54
N GLU A 458 14.35 30.58 -44.48
CA GLU A 458 13.44 30.03 -43.47
C GLU A 458 13.99 30.24 -42.05
N ALA A 459 15.28 29.95 -41.82
CA ALA A 459 15.92 30.18 -40.53
C ALA A 459 15.97 31.66 -40.14
N TYR A 460 16.22 32.55 -41.10
CA TYR A 460 16.26 33.99 -40.85
C TYR A 460 14.87 34.57 -40.58
N GLU A 461 13.84 34.09 -41.26
CA GLU A 461 12.45 34.50 -41.03
C GLU A 461 12.01 34.24 -39.58
N VAL A 462 12.30 33.04 -39.07
CA VAL A 462 11.96 32.67 -37.68
C VAL A 462 12.83 33.38 -36.64
N LEU A 463 14.16 33.47 -36.87
CA LEU A 463 15.09 33.99 -35.87
C LEU A 463 15.22 35.52 -35.85
N SER A 464 14.82 36.21 -36.92
CA SER A 464 14.90 37.68 -36.97
C SER A 464 13.73 38.39 -36.30
N ASP A 465 12.59 37.71 -36.13
CA ASP A 465 11.43 38.23 -35.41
C ASP A 465 11.47 37.79 -33.93
N PRO A 466 11.40 38.73 -32.95
CA PRO A 466 11.48 38.38 -31.53
C PRO A 466 10.35 37.46 -31.03
N GLU A 467 9.15 37.57 -31.59
CA GLU A 467 7.99 36.77 -31.18
C GLU A 467 8.11 35.34 -31.75
N LEU A 468 8.45 35.22 -33.04
CA LEU A 468 8.68 33.92 -33.67
C LEU A 468 9.90 33.20 -33.07
N LYS A 469 10.98 33.93 -32.75
CA LYS A 469 12.13 33.39 -32.03
C LYS A 469 11.74 32.86 -30.65
N ALA A 470 10.95 33.62 -29.88
CA ALA A 470 10.48 33.18 -28.57
C ALA A 470 9.57 31.95 -28.65
N ARG A 471 8.68 31.88 -29.64
CA ARG A 471 7.86 30.68 -29.90
C ARG A 471 8.74 29.48 -30.23
N PHE A 472 9.68 29.64 -31.14
CA PHE A 472 10.64 28.60 -31.52
C PHE A 472 11.49 28.12 -30.35
N ASP A 473 11.98 29.02 -29.50
CA ASP A 473 12.77 28.68 -28.30
C ASP A 473 11.94 27.94 -27.22
N ASN A 474 10.63 28.17 -27.20
CA ASN A 474 9.67 27.40 -26.38
C ASN A 474 9.27 26.05 -27.01
N GLY A 475 9.85 25.71 -28.17
CA GLY A 475 9.56 24.48 -28.91
C GLY A 475 8.36 24.60 -29.84
N ASP A 476 7.89 25.78 -30.19
CA ASP A 476 6.83 25.99 -31.17
C ASP A 476 7.40 26.52 -32.49
N ASP A 477 7.55 25.65 -33.49
CA ASP A 477 8.13 26.01 -34.79
C ASP A 477 7.03 26.56 -35.73
N PRO A 478 7.08 27.84 -36.12
CA PRO A 478 6.06 28.46 -36.97
C PRO A 478 5.93 27.82 -38.36
N ASN A 479 7.01 27.18 -38.84
CA ASN A 479 7.10 26.60 -40.18
C ASN A 479 6.96 25.07 -40.20
N ASP A 480 6.73 24.44 -39.05
CA ASP A 480 6.50 23.00 -38.98
C ASP A 480 5.06 22.64 -39.39
N HIS A 481 4.94 22.03 -40.57
CA HIS A 481 3.68 21.63 -41.17
C HIS A 481 2.93 20.55 -40.37
N GLU A 482 3.60 19.75 -39.52
CA GLU A 482 2.91 18.77 -38.66
C GLU A 482 2.23 19.43 -37.44
N SER A 483 2.76 20.56 -36.99
CA SER A 483 2.27 21.28 -35.80
C SER A 483 1.07 22.21 -36.07
N GLN A 484 0.72 22.47 -37.33
CA GLN A 484 -0.49 23.21 -37.74
C GLN A 484 -1.81 22.41 -37.60
N SER A 485 -1.79 21.29 -36.87
CA SER A 485 -2.93 20.39 -36.65
C SER A 485 -3.69 20.64 -35.34
N ASN A 486 -3.54 21.80 -34.68
CA ASN A 486 -4.34 22.18 -33.51
C ASN A 486 -5.46 23.19 -33.87
N PRO A 487 -6.75 22.79 -33.88
CA PRO A 487 -7.85 23.58 -34.46
C PRO A 487 -8.54 24.56 -33.49
N PHE A 488 -7.83 25.20 -32.55
CA PHE A 488 -8.49 26.14 -31.64
C PHE A 488 -7.61 27.29 -31.14
N GLN A 489 -7.40 28.29 -31.99
CA GLN A 489 -7.46 29.71 -31.61
C GLN A 489 -7.60 30.56 -32.87
N GLY A 490 -8.84 30.66 -33.36
CA GLY A 490 -9.20 31.65 -34.36
C GLY A 490 -9.24 33.03 -33.73
N SER A 491 -8.49 33.97 -34.30
CA SER A 491 -8.95 35.35 -34.40
C SER A 491 -8.70 35.84 -35.83
N PRO A 492 -9.74 36.29 -36.55
CA PRO A 492 -9.72 36.47 -37.98
C PRO A 492 -9.14 37.83 -38.35
N PHE A 493 -8.29 37.85 -39.36
CA PHE A 493 -8.20 38.93 -40.35
C PHE A 493 -8.31 40.38 -39.82
N GLY A 494 -7.17 40.94 -39.43
CA GLY A 494 -7.01 42.38 -39.18
C GLY A 494 -5.80 42.95 -39.92
N GLY A 495 -6.02 43.50 -41.12
CA GLY A 495 -5.25 44.64 -41.64
C GLY A 495 -3.92 44.38 -42.38
N GLN A 496 -4.02 44.21 -43.70
CA GLN A 496 -3.28 44.96 -44.73
C GLN A 496 -1.78 45.30 -44.50
N GLY A 497 -0.91 44.66 -45.28
CA GLY A 497 0.33 45.29 -45.79
C GLY A 497 1.58 44.39 -45.82
N GLY A 498 1.96 43.86 -46.99
CA GLY A 498 3.25 43.17 -47.13
C GLY A 498 3.50 42.36 -48.40
N GLN A 499 3.40 42.98 -49.58
CA GLN A 499 4.10 42.68 -50.84
C GLN A 499 4.57 41.23 -51.13
N GLN A 500 3.76 40.45 -51.86
CA GLN A 500 4.25 39.32 -52.67
C GLN A 500 4.66 39.82 -54.07
N PHE A 501 5.97 39.83 -54.36
CA PHE A 501 6.51 40.06 -55.70
C PHE A 501 6.38 38.79 -56.55
N PHE A 502 5.40 38.75 -57.45
CA PHE A 502 5.31 37.75 -58.52
C PHE A 502 6.05 38.25 -59.77
N MET A 503 7.12 37.55 -60.17
CA MET A 503 7.76 37.73 -61.48
C MET A 503 7.05 36.83 -62.48
N ARG A 504 6.41 37.48 -63.47
CA ARG A 504 5.55 36.93 -64.51
C ARG A 504 6.40 36.54 -65.72
N GLN A 505 6.48 35.26 -66.06
CA GLN A 505 6.91 34.81 -67.39
C GLN A 505 5.80 33.95 -68.01
N GLY A 506 5.27 34.44 -69.12
CA GLY A 506 4.15 33.83 -69.84
C GLY A 506 4.57 32.74 -70.82
N GLY A 507 3.67 31.78 -71.00
CA GLY A 507 3.64 30.81 -72.10
C GLY A 507 2.21 30.27 -72.25
N PRO A 508 1.65 30.15 -73.47
CA PRO A 508 0.21 30.14 -73.69
C PRO A 508 -0.38 28.74 -73.90
N GLY A 509 -1.65 28.58 -73.51
CA GLY A 509 -2.56 27.60 -74.09
C GLY A 509 -2.93 26.43 -73.19
N GLY A 510 -4.24 26.20 -73.03
CA GLY A 510 -4.75 24.98 -72.43
C GLY A 510 -5.97 25.19 -71.52
N SER A 511 -7.08 25.65 -72.10
CA SER A 511 -8.39 25.57 -71.47
C SER A 511 -8.80 24.11 -71.28
N PHE A 512 -8.89 23.64 -70.03
CA PHE A 512 -9.61 22.42 -69.68
C PHE A 512 -10.61 22.72 -68.56
N LYS A 513 -11.89 22.77 -68.93
CA LYS A 513 -13.04 22.57 -68.03
C LYS A 513 -13.33 21.07 -68.01
N PHE A 514 -13.48 20.48 -66.84
CA PHE A 514 -14.32 19.30 -66.67
C PHE A 514 -15.32 19.55 -65.54
N GLN A 515 -16.55 19.20 -65.87
CA GLN A 515 -17.80 19.35 -65.15
C GLN A 515 -18.24 17.97 -64.63
N ALA A 516 -19.15 18.00 -63.65
CA ALA A 516 -19.91 16.88 -63.08
C ALA A 516 -19.15 16.06 -62.02
N GLY A 517 -19.77 15.63 -60.92
CA GLY A 517 -21.18 15.61 -60.53
C GLY A 517 -21.35 14.58 -59.39
N GLY A 518 -22.50 14.61 -58.73
CA GLY A 518 -22.90 13.66 -57.67
C GLY A 518 -23.11 14.41 -56.35
N GLY A 519 -24.34 14.59 -55.85
CA GLY A 519 -25.28 13.54 -55.43
C GLY A 519 -24.96 13.23 -53.97
N GLY A 520 -25.74 13.62 -52.95
CA GLY A 520 -27.19 13.57 -52.81
C GLY A 520 -27.56 12.25 -52.13
N PHE A 521 -27.68 12.25 -50.79
CA PHE A 521 -28.35 11.31 -49.85
C PHE A 521 -27.64 11.48 -48.48
N GLY A 522 -28.25 11.65 -47.31
CA GLY A 522 -29.62 11.44 -46.87
C GLY A 522 -29.61 10.57 -45.60
N GLY A 523 -30.00 11.13 -44.45
CA GLY A 523 -30.57 10.39 -43.31
C GLY A 523 -29.63 9.97 -42.17
N GLY A 524 -29.58 10.77 -41.10
CA GLY A 524 -29.07 10.37 -39.78
C GLY A 524 -30.22 10.30 -38.77
N GLY A 525 -30.67 9.08 -38.45
CA GLY A 525 -31.65 8.79 -37.42
C GLY A 525 -31.00 8.70 -36.03
N GLY A 526 -31.58 9.40 -35.06
CA GLY A 526 -31.21 9.32 -33.65
C GLY A 526 -31.78 8.07 -32.98
N PHE A 527 -30.98 7.44 -32.13
CA PHE A 527 -31.42 6.42 -31.18
C PHE A 527 -31.02 6.85 -29.77
N GLN A 528 -32.04 6.92 -28.91
CA GLN A 528 -31.96 7.28 -27.50
C GLN A 528 -32.51 6.09 -26.71
N PHE A 529 -31.69 5.51 -25.84
CA PHE A 529 -32.08 4.41 -24.95
C PHE A 529 -32.48 4.96 -23.58
N PRO A 530 -33.64 4.54 -23.02
CA PRO A 530 -33.99 4.76 -21.62
C PRO A 530 -33.87 3.45 -20.81
N GLY A 531 -33.61 3.58 -19.51
CA GLY A 531 -33.92 2.49 -18.57
C GLY A 531 -32.96 2.36 -17.39
N GLY A 532 -33.21 3.14 -16.33
CA GLY A 532 -32.74 2.85 -14.98
C GLY A 532 -33.95 2.66 -14.06
N PHE A 533 -33.90 1.63 -13.22
CA PHE A 533 -34.81 1.45 -12.08
C PHE A 533 -33.98 1.23 -10.81
N GLN A 534 -34.38 1.94 -9.75
CA GLN A 534 -34.06 1.66 -8.35
C GLN A 534 -35.14 0.74 -7.77
N PHE A 535 -34.77 -0.20 -6.89
CA PHE A 535 -35.06 -0.22 -5.44
C PHE A 535 -34.33 -1.40 -4.80
#